data_AF-A0AAV0Y256-F1
#
_entry.id   AF-A0AAV0Y256-F1
#
_cell.length_a   1.000
_cell.length_b   1.000
_cell.length_c   1.000
_cell.angle_alpha   90.00
_cell.angle_beta   90.00
_cell.angle_gamma   90.00
#
_symmetry.space_group_name_H-M   'P 1'
#
loop_
_entity.id
_entity.type
_entity.pdbx_description
1 polymer ?
#
loop_
_entity_poly.entity_id
_entity_poly.type
_entity_poly.pdbx_seq_one_letter_code
_entity_poly.pdbx_strand_id
1 'polypeptide(L)'
;MVKVSSDKTSTPAQKHLSGIWRKVVCGLSIRLLWTSKQRSGVVANMLIEEWERRRVEGEKTVVTVSTHKTGDKEPATLVISHGKAELMERYFSLRQRVITSAKQFFVTNKGERVTKLYDDINKIYGSRLSASVFRRMVETKSRGHHPDVSKSVAVALQHGDGTALKFYRLPDTNEAIRRHDKLEMVGATALFEAEVLKNFVEIFGHQAYVNMTHENIVERLQTSDEYAAHDGAEITQSFVRRVKARYDEQVHDDRVTIIYDLAVQEYEKNNISKYAVENLAKENKIHYFLYANKEKIVKDVVKRFQ
;
A
#
# COMPACT_ATOMS: atom_id res chain seq x y z
N MET A 1 0.56 17.21 50.33
CA MET A 1 1.33 17.28 49.06
C MET A 1 2.46 16.25 49.11
N VAL A 2 2.81 15.63 47.97
CA VAL A 2 3.77 14.51 47.88
C VAL A 2 4.97 14.88 47.00
N LYS A 3 6.19 14.63 47.49
CA LYS A 3 7.44 14.75 46.72
C LYS A 3 7.80 13.38 46.13
N VAL A 4 7.80 13.27 44.81
CA VAL A 4 8.11 12.01 44.07
C VAL A 4 9.54 11.98 43.53
N SER A 5 10.31 13.06 43.71
CA SER A 5 11.72 13.13 43.35
C SER A 5 12.59 12.48 44.42
N SER A 6 13.67 11.84 43.97
CA SER A 6 14.70 11.27 44.85
C SER A 6 16.08 11.61 44.32
N ASP A 7 17.02 11.79 45.24
CA ASP A 7 18.45 12.00 45.02
C ASP A 7 19.27 10.92 45.76
N LYS A 8 20.61 11.09 45.79
CA LYS A 8 21.51 10.13 46.45
C LYS A 8 21.26 10.06 47.96
N THR A 9 20.88 11.16 48.58
CA THR A 9 20.66 11.30 50.03
C THR A 9 19.23 10.98 50.47
N SER A 10 18.30 10.81 49.53
CA SER A 10 16.91 10.44 49.81
C SER A 10 16.76 9.11 50.52
N THR A 11 15.68 8.99 51.31
CA THR A 11 15.37 7.77 52.06
C THR A 11 15.05 6.60 51.13
N PRO A 12 15.20 5.35 51.58
CA PRO A 12 14.83 4.17 50.78
C PRO A 12 13.37 4.23 50.29
N ALA A 13 12.45 4.68 51.14
CA ALA A 13 11.03 4.82 50.79
C ALA A 13 10.82 5.86 49.66
N GLN A 14 11.51 7.00 49.71
CA GLN A 14 11.45 8.02 48.66
C GLN A 14 12.03 7.52 47.34
N LYS A 15 13.16 6.82 47.38
CA LYS A 15 13.78 6.18 46.19
C LYS A 15 12.84 5.15 45.57
N HIS A 16 12.18 4.34 46.40
CA HIS A 16 11.21 3.34 45.96
C HIS A 16 9.99 3.99 45.31
N LEU A 17 9.39 5.01 45.95
CA LEU A 17 8.27 5.78 45.40
C LEU A 17 8.64 6.43 44.05
N SER A 18 9.85 7.02 43.95
CA SER A 18 10.36 7.62 42.72
C SER A 18 10.53 6.59 41.59
N GLY A 19 10.95 5.36 41.92
CA GLY A 19 11.02 4.24 40.99
C GLY A 19 9.64 3.81 40.48
N ILE A 20 8.66 3.66 41.39
CA ILE A 20 7.28 3.31 41.03
C ILE A 20 6.68 4.39 40.14
N TRP A 21 6.84 5.67 40.49
CA TRP A 21 6.30 6.79 39.71
C TRP A 21 6.78 6.74 38.25
N ARG A 22 8.10 6.54 38.04
CA ARG A 22 8.66 6.40 36.69
C ARG A 22 8.04 5.24 35.92
N LYS A 23 7.88 4.08 36.55
CA LYS A 23 7.24 2.89 35.93
C LYS A 23 5.79 3.17 35.54
N VAL A 24 5.01 3.79 36.43
CA VAL A 24 3.60 4.13 36.19
C VAL A 24 3.48 5.13 35.04
N VAL A 25 4.23 6.23 35.07
CA VAL A 25 4.18 7.27 34.02
C VAL A 25 4.57 6.68 32.66
N CYS A 26 5.70 5.97 32.59
CA CYS A 26 6.16 5.38 31.33
C CYS A 26 5.20 4.28 30.83
N GLY A 27 4.69 3.44 31.73
CA GLY A 27 3.78 2.35 31.41
C GLY A 27 2.42 2.83 30.89
N LEU A 28 1.84 3.84 31.54
CA LEU A 28 0.59 4.47 31.07
C LEU A 28 0.79 5.21 29.75
N SER A 29 1.87 5.98 29.64
CA SER A 29 2.24 6.70 28.42
C SER A 29 2.36 5.77 27.22
N ILE A 30 3.12 4.67 27.34
CA ILE A 30 3.35 3.76 26.22
C ILE A 30 2.09 2.97 25.86
N ARG A 31 1.27 2.60 26.85
CA ARG A 31 -0.03 1.95 26.63
C ARG A 31 -0.99 2.87 25.88
N LEU A 32 -1.04 4.16 26.27
CA LEU A 32 -1.87 5.16 25.63
C LEU A 32 -1.46 5.34 24.16
N LEU A 33 -0.16 5.53 23.89
CA LEU A 33 0.37 5.65 22.52
C LEU A 33 0.14 4.39 21.69
N TRP A 34 0.22 3.21 22.32
CA TRP A 34 0.00 1.93 21.65
C TRP A 34 -1.44 1.75 21.17
N THR A 35 -2.43 2.22 21.94
CA THR A 35 -3.83 2.11 21.57
C THR A 35 -4.31 3.25 20.69
N SER A 36 -3.85 4.47 20.94
CA SER A 36 -4.28 5.64 20.16
C SER A 36 -3.48 5.82 18.86
N LYS A 37 -2.37 5.10 18.71
CA LYS A 37 -1.41 5.21 17.60
C LYS A 37 -0.79 6.61 17.46
N GLN A 38 -0.89 7.45 18.50
CA GLN A 38 -0.43 8.83 18.45
C GLN A 38 1.10 8.97 18.56
N ARG A 39 1.61 10.17 18.27
CA ARG A 39 3.04 10.51 18.51
C ARG A 39 3.29 10.67 20.01
N SER A 40 4.51 10.41 20.45
CA SER A 40 4.94 10.70 21.83
C SER A 40 4.77 12.17 22.22
N GLY A 41 4.74 13.10 21.25
CA GLY A 41 4.40 14.50 21.47
C GLY A 41 3.00 14.72 22.06
N VAL A 42 2.04 13.83 21.78
CA VAL A 42 0.70 13.88 22.39
C VAL A 42 0.80 13.63 23.89
N VAL A 43 1.50 12.58 24.32
CA VAL A 43 1.75 12.31 25.74
C VAL A 43 2.57 13.43 26.39
N ALA A 44 3.60 13.93 25.69
CA ALA A 44 4.50 14.93 26.23
C ALA A 44 3.82 16.28 26.48
N ASN A 45 2.81 16.64 25.67
CA ASN A 45 2.20 17.96 25.72
C ASN A 45 0.75 17.97 26.21
N MET A 46 0.09 16.82 26.35
CA MET A 46 -1.26 16.72 26.89
C MET A 46 -1.36 17.47 28.23
N LEU A 47 -2.31 18.37 28.34
CA LEU A 47 -2.53 19.22 29.51
C LEU A 47 -3.50 18.57 30.50
N ILE A 48 -3.41 18.98 31.76
CA ILE A 48 -4.42 18.62 32.78
C ILE A 48 -5.80 19.11 32.36
N GLU A 49 -5.92 20.35 31.89
CA GLU A 49 -7.20 20.93 31.44
C GLU A 49 -7.83 20.13 30.30
N GLU A 50 -7.03 19.55 29.40
CA GLU A 50 -7.52 18.70 28.31
C GLU A 50 -8.09 17.38 28.84
N TRP A 51 -7.50 16.82 29.91
CA TRP A 51 -8.07 15.67 30.61
C TRP A 51 -9.37 16.04 31.35
N GLU A 52 -9.42 17.19 31.98
CA GLU A 52 -10.62 17.65 32.70
C GLU A 52 -11.79 17.90 31.74
N ARG A 53 -11.50 18.40 30.53
CA ARG A 53 -12.49 18.60 29.45
C ARG A 53 -12.79 17.36 28.62
N ARG A 54 -12.33 16.17 29.05
CA ARG A 54 -12.58 14.91 28.32
C ARG A 54 -14.09 14.66 28.17
N ARG A 55 -14.48 14.07 27.05
CA ARG A 55 -15.85 13.62 26.80
C ARG A 55 -15.97 12.13 27.10
N VAL A 56 -17.11 11.72 27.65
CA VAL A 56 -17.42 10.31 27.87
C VAL A 56 -18.63 9.96 27.01
N GLU A 57 -18.44 8.98 26.13
CA GLU A 57 -19.46 8.45 25.23
C GLU A 57 -19.53 6.93 25.42
N GLY A 58 -20.50 6.48 26.22
CA GLY A 58 -20.58 5.09 26.67
C GLY A 58 -19.28 4.64 27.37
N GLU A 59 -18.70 3.54 26.91
CA GLU A 59 -17.46 2.95 27.45
C GLU A 59 -16.16 3.62 26.94
N LYS A 60 -16.27 4.75 26.23
CA LYS A 60 -15.14 5.46 25.62
C LYS A 60 -14.97 6.83 26.23
N THR A 61 -13.73 7.13 26.61
CA THR A 61 -13.28 8.46 27.01
C THR A 61 -12.49 9.09 25.88
N VAL A 62 -12.88 10.29 25.46
CA VAL A 62 -12.26 11.03 24.36
C VAL A 62 -11.55 12.26 24.91
N VAL A 63 -10.26 12.39 24.59
CA VAL A 63 -9.42 13.52 24.99
C VAL A 63 -8.85 14.17 23.74
N THR A 64 -9.01 15.49 23.59
CA THR A 64 -8.45 16.24 22.47
C THR A 64 -7.21 16.99 22.94
N VAL A 65 -6.08 16.73 22.28
CA VAL A 65 -4.78 17.36 22.56
C VAL A 65 -4.47 18.35 21.45
N SER A 66 -4.43 19.63 21.80
CA SER A 66 -4.37 20.74 20.84
C SER A 66 -2.94 21.07 20.39
N THR A 67 -1.94 20.75 21.22
CA THR A 67 -0.54 21.19 21.01
C THR A 67 0.47 20.03 21.05
N HIS A 68 0.26 18.98 20.25
CA HIS A 68 1.14 17.80 20.19
C HIS A 68 2.32 17.91 19.21
N LYS A 69 2.49 19.05 18.50
CA LYS A 69 3.65 19.38 17.65
C LYS A 69 3.85 20.90 17.54
N THR A 70 5.09 21.36 17.32
CA THR A 70 5.41 22.74 16.92
C THR A 70 5.01 22.96 15.44
N GLY A 71 3.81 23.49 15.21
CA GLY A 71 3.29 23.91 13.89
C GLY A 71 1.77 23.67 13.74
N ASP A 72 1.13 24.39 12.82
CA ASP A 72 -0.32 24.30 12.53
C ASP A 72 -0.71 22.92 11.99
N LYS A 73 -1.20 22.06 12.89
CA LYS A 73 -1.77 20.75 12.54
C LYS A 73 -3.03 20.52 13.35
N GLU A 74 -3.97 19.77 12.76
CA GLU A 74 -5.20 19.34 13.42
C GLU A 74 -4.93 18.70 14.79
N PRO A 75 -5.72 19.06 15.83
CA PRO A 75 -5.61 18.48 17.16
C PRO A 75 -5.62 16.95 17.15
N ALA A 76 -4.81 16.33 18.00
CA ALA A 76 -4.82 14.88 18.16
C ALA A 76 -5.96 14.45 19.08
N THR A 77 -6.84 13.58 18.58
CA THR A 77 -7.90 12.98 19.41
C THR A 77 -7.47 11.61 19.91
N LEU A 78 -7.56 11.39 21.22
CA LEU A 78 -7.29 10.14 21.92
C LEU A 78 -8.62 9.49 22.30
N VAL A 79 -8.87 8.27 21.82
CA VAL A 79 -10.00 7.44 22.26
C VAL A 79 -9.47 6.38 23.23
N ILE A 80 -9.97 6.38 24.46
CA ILE A 80 -9.49 5.58 25.58
C ILE A 80 -10.65 4.69 26.07
N SER A 81 -10.44 3.38 26.10
CA SER A 81 -11.40 2.41 26.65
C SER A 81 -11.55 2.58 28.17
N HIS A 82 -12.75 2.32 28.71
CA HIS A 82 -13.09 2.40 30.13
C HIS A 82 -11.97 1.98 31.11
N GLY A 83 -11.52 0.72 31.08
CA GLY A 83 -10.48 0.25 32.03
C GLY A 83 -9.12 0.97 31.92
N LYS A 84 -8.81 1.62 30.79
CA LYS A 84 -7.61 2.48 30.67
C LYS A 84 -7.89 3.89 31.19
N ALA A 85 -9.11 4.39 31.00
CA ALA A 85 -9.54 5.66 31.55
C ALA A 85 -9.53 5.63 33.09
N GLU A 86 -9.92 4.52 33.72
CA GLU A 86 -9.81 4.35 35.17
C GLU A 86 -8.36 4.44 35.68
N LEU A 87 -7.40 3.82 34.96
CA LEU A 87 -5.99 3.90 35.31
C LEU A 87 -5.44 5.33 35.15
N MET A 88 -5.87 6.03 34.10
CA MET A 88 -5.55 7.44 33.88
C MET A 88 -6.13 8.31 35.00
N GLU A 89 -7.38 8.05 35.43
CA GLU A 89 -8.05 8.78 36.51
C GLU A 89 -7.33 8.58 37.86
N ARG A 90 -6.95 7.34 38.19
CA ARG A 90 -6.16 7.04 39.39
C ARG A 90 -4.81 7.78 39.37
N TYR A 91 -4.13 7.78 38.23
CA TYR A 91 -2.90 8.55 38.06
C TYR A 91 -3.17 10.05 38.20
N PHE A 92 -4.25 10.57 37.63
CA PHE A 92 -4.65 11.97 37.72
C PHE A 92 -4.86 12.42 39.18
N SER A 93 -5.60 11.65 39.97
CA SER A 93 -5.82 11.95 41.40
C SER A 93 -4.51 11.98 42.19
N LEU A 94 -3.55 11.10 41.86
CA LEU A 94 -2.21 11.11 42.47
C LEU A 94 -1.40 12.32 42.00
N ARG A 95 -1.45 12.63 40.70
CA ARG A 95 -0.75 13.73 40.04
C ARG A 95 -1.17 15.09 40.58
N GLN A 96 -2.43 15.29 40.95
CA GLN A 96 -2.90 16.51 41.60
C GLN A 96 -2.26 16.76 42.97
N ARG A 97 -1.76 15.70 43.64
CA ARG A 97 -1.11 15.80 44.95
C ARG A 97 0.39 16.02 44.88
N VAL A 98 1.00 15.89 43.68
CA VAL A 98 2.43 16.05 43.46
C VAL A 98 2.81 17.53 43.39
N ILE A 99 3.91 17.90 44.03
CA ILE A 99 4.47 19.26 43.94
C ILE A 99 5.15 19.43 42.57
N THR A 100 4.58 20.28 41.70
CA THR A 100 5.10 20.53 40.35
C THR A 100 4.52 21.82 39.76
N SER A 101 5.31 22.53 38.94
CA SER A 101 4.85 23.68 38.14
C SER A 101 4.41 23.30 36.72
N ALA A 102 4.66 22.05 36.30
CA ALA A 102 4.26 21.58 34.97
C ALA A 102 2.73 21.52 34.84
N LYS A 103 2.21 22.05 33.73
CA LYS A 103 0.78 21.99 33.35
C LYS A 103 0.40 20.68 32.65
N GLN A 104 1.39 19.90 32.26
CA GLN A 104 1.20 18.64 31.54
C GLN A 104 0.63 17.56 32.47
N PHE A 105 -0.21 16.72 31.87
CA PHE A 105 -0.84 15.58 32.51
C PHE A 105 0.22 14.57 32.97
N PHE A 106 1.09 14.15 32.06
CA PHE A 106 2.23 13.29 32.39
C PHE A 106 3.43 14.12 32.86
N VAL A 107 3.91 13.82 34.07
CA VAL A 107 5.13 14.44 34.61
C VAL A 107 6.12 13.38 35.08
N THR A 108 7.40 13.69 34.91
CA THR A 108 8.49 12.85 35.41
C THR A 108 8.47 12.80 36.94
N ASN A 109 9.27 11.92 37.53
CA ASN A 109 9.50 11.90 38.97
C ASN A 109 10.17 13.19 39.49
N LYS A 110 10.64 14.08 38.61
CA LYS A 110 11.13 15.42 38.99
C LYS A 110 10.05 16.50 38.97
N GLY A 111 8.81 16.15 38.60
CA GLY A 111 7.75 17.15 38.37
C GLY A 111 7.94 17.94 37.08
N GLU A 112 8.69 17.39 36.12
CA GLU A 112 8.95 18.05 34.83
C GLU A 112 8.12 17.40 33.72
N ARG A 113 7.95 18.11 32.61
CA ARG A 113 7.35 17.55 31.40
C ARG A 113 8.14 16.32 30.91
N VAL A 114 7.45 15.27 30.50
CA VAL A 114 8.06 14.09 29.88
C VAL A 114 8.58 14.44 28.48
N THR A 115 9.90 14.50 28.30
CA THR A 115 10.54 14.81 26.99
C THR A 115 11.28 13.62 26.39
N LYS A 116 11.78 12.70 27.22
CA LYS A 116 12.61 11.54 26.82
C LYS A 116 11.95 10.20 27.13
N LEU A 117 10.66 10.07 26.83
CA LEU A 117 9.84 8.89 27.15
C LEU A 117 10.52 7.57 26.79
N TYR A 118 11.05 7.45 25.56
CA TYR A 118 11.66 6.20 25.09
C TYR A 118 12.99 5.89 25.79
N ASP A 119 13.80 6.89 26.11
CA ASP A 119 15.04 6.69 26.88
C ASP A 119 14.72 6.20 28.29
N ASP A 120 13.67 6.75 28.91
CA ASP A 120 13.23 6.32 30.25
C ASP A 120 12.67 4.89 30.22
N ILE A 121 11.90 4.52 29.18
CA ILE A 121 11.44 3.14 28.97
C ILE A 121 12.64 2.20 28.82
N ASN A 122 13.62 2.56 28.00
CA ASN A 122 14.82 1.75 27.79
C ASN A 122 15.61 1.53 29.08
N LYS A 123 15.74 2.55 29.92
CA LYS A 123 16.39 2.45 31.24
C LYS A 123 15.62 1.58 32.22
N ILE A 124 14.29 1.62 32.18
CA ILE A 124 13.43 0.87 33.12
C ILE A 124 13.32 -0.61 32.74
N TYR A 125 13.19 -0.89 31.43
CA TYR A 125 12.84 -2.22 30.93
C TYR A 125 13.96 -2.91 30.11
N GLY A 126 15.12 -2.28 29.94
CA GLY A 126 16.23 -2.85 29.18
C GLY A 126 15.97 -2.97 27.68
N SER A 127 15.02 -2.20 27.14
CA SER A 127 14.64 -2.22 25.73
C SER A 127 15.54 -1.35 24.84
N ARG A 128 15.44 -1.53 23.52
CA ARG A 128 16.02 -0.64 22.50
C ARG A 128 14.90 0.02 21.68
N LEU A 129 14.06 0.79 22.36
CA LEU A 129 12.91 1.48 21.77
C LEU A 129 13.27 2.92 21.38
N SER A 130 12.79 3.36 20.23
CA SER A 130 12.82 4.76 19.81
C SER A 130 11.45 5.14 19.25
N ALA A 131 11.19 6.44 19.06
CA ALA A 131 9.94 6.90 18.46
C ALA A 131 9.66 6.26 17.09
N SER A 132 10.70 6.06 16.28
CA SER A 132 10.58 5.43 14.97
C SER A 132 10.39 3.92 15.06
N VAL A 133 11.10 3.23 15.97
CA VAL A 133 10.89 1.79 16.22
C VAL A 133 9.47 1.53 16.73
N PHE A 134 8.99 2.32 17.69
CA PHE A 134 7.66 2.16 18.27
C PHE A 134 6.55 2.36 17.22
N ARG A 135 6.68 3.38 16.36
CA ARG A 135 5.73 3.60 15.27
C ARG A 135 5.74 2.47 14.24
N ARG A 136 6.91 1.93 13.92
CA ARG A 136 7.03 0.74 13.06
C ARG A 136 6.28 -0.45 13.64
N MET A 137 6.46 -0.73 14.93
CA MET A 137 5.75 -1.83 15.61
C MET A 137 4.23 -1.65 15.60
N VAL A 138 3.76 -0.40 15.76
CA VAL A 138 2.33 -0.06 15.70
C VAL A 138 1.74 -0.33 14.32
N GLU A 139 2.44 0.04 13.25
CA GLU A 139 1.99 -0.17 11.86
C GLU A 139 2.08 -1.66 11.46
N THR A 140 3.14 -2.38 11.83
CA THR A 140 3.25 -3.81 11.53
C THR A 140 2.07 -4.60 12.11
N LYS A 141 1.56 -4.25 13.30
CA LYS A 141 0.38 -4.91 13.89
C LYS A 141 -0.92 -4.69 13.10
N SER A 142 -1.05 -3.67 12.25
CA SER A 142 -2.27 -3.46 11.46
C SER A 142 -2.35 -4.34 10.21
N ARG A 143 -1.27 -5.04 9.86
CA ARG A 143 -1.14 -5.80 8.60
C ARG A 143 -2.04 -7.03 8.49
N GLY A 144 -2.44 -7.62 9.62
CA GLY A 144 -3.36 -8.76 9.64
C GLY A 144 -4.85 -8.38 9.53
N HIS A 145 -5.15 -7.09 9.37
CA HIS A 145 -6.51 -6.58 9.34
C HIS A 145 -6.88 -6.07 7.94
N HIS A 146 -8.19 -6.03 7.66
CA HIS A 146 -8.77 -5.56 6.38
C HIS A 146 -8.14 -4.22 5.91
N PRO A 147 -8.02 -3.98 4.59
CA PRO A 147 -7.43 -2.76 4.03
C PRO A 147 -7.93 -1.44 4.64
N ASP A 148 -9.21 -1.36 5.00
CA ASP A 148 -9.81 -0.18 5.66
C ASP A 148 -9.25 0.08 7.07
N VAL A 149 -8.87 -0.99 7.78
CA VAL A 149 -8.22 -0.90 9.09
C VAL A 149 -6.79 -0.40 8.94
N SER A 150 -6.07 -0.87 7.91
CA SER A 150 -4.73 -0.36 7.58
C SER A 150 -4.77 1.13 7.19
N LYS A 151 -5.76 1.55 6.40
CA LYS A 151 -5.99 2.96 6.03
C LYS A 151 -6.34 3.82 7.25
N SER A 152 -7.21 3.32 8.13
CA SER A 152 -7.57 4.00 9.39
C SER A 152 -6.37 4.14 10.35
N VAL A 153 -5.46 3.16 10.37
CA VAL A 153 -4.21 3.24 11.14
C VAL A 153 -3.24 4.25 10.54
N ALA A 154 -3.14 4.35 9.21
CA ALA A 154 -2.34 5.37 8.54
C ALA A 154 -2.85 6.81 8.83
N VAL A 155 -4.18 7.00 8.81
CA VAL A 155 -4.84 8.26 9.22
C VAL A 155 -4.54 8.58 10.68
N ALA A 156 -4.70 7.60 11.59
CA ALA A 156 -4.38 7.78 13.01
C ALA A 156 -2.89 8.10 13.27
N LEU A 157 -1.98 7.57 12.43
CA LEU A 157 -0.55 7.88 12.46
C LEU A 157 -0.20 9.24 11.83
N GLN A 158 -1.18 9.91 11.19
CA GLN A 158 -1.05 11.14 10.40
C GLN A 158 0.05 11.01 9.34
N HIS A 159 -0.05 9.97 8.51
CA HIS A 159 0.84 9.68 7.38
C HIS A 159 0.03 9.61 6.08
N GLY A 160 0.65 9.99 4.95
CA GLY A 160 0.14 9.61 3.62
C GLY A 160 0.55 8.17 3.29
N ASP A 161 -0.29 7.43 2.56
CA ASP A 161 -0.13 5.99 2.31
C ASP A 161 1.26 5.60 1.77
N GLY A 162 1.85 6.43 0.90
CA GLY A 162 3.19 6.19 0.34
C GLY A 162 4.35 6.30 1.33
N THR A 163 4.24 7.15 2.36
CA THR A 163 5.30 7.36 3.36
C THR A 163 5.30 6.24 4.42
N ALA A 164 4.12 5.71 4.74
CA ALA A 164 3.95 4.58 5.64
C ALA A 164 4.58 3.31 5.04
N LEU A 165 4.28 3.02 3.77
CA LEU A 165 4.84 1.89 3.01
C LEU A 165 6.38 1.89 2.97
N LYS A 166 7.00 3.07 2.81
CA LYS A 166 8.43 3.20 2.50
C LYS A 166 9.36 3.24 3.72
N PHE A 167 8.93 3.81 4.85
CA PHE A 167 9.84 4.12 5.97
C PHE A 167 9.49 3.43 7.29
N TYR A 168 8.23 2.99 7.46
CA TYR A 168 7.72 2.56 8.75
C TYR A 168 7.24 1.10 8.80
N ARG A 169 7.62 0.29 7.81
CA ARG A 169 7.33 -1.15 7.81
C ARG A 169 8.60 -1.94 8.09
N LEU A 170 8.57 -2.75 9.15
CA LEU A 170 9.60 -3.78 9.36
C LEU A 170 9.32 -4.96 8.41
N PRO A 171 10.33 -5.48 7.70
CA PRO A 171 10.18 -6.75 7.00
C PRO A 171 10.02 -7.85 8.07
N ASP A 172 8.84 -8.45 8.13
CA ASP A 172 8.61 -9.66 8.90
C ASP A 172 8.50 -10.87 7.95
N THR A 173 8.37 -12.07 8.52
CA THR A 173 8.33 -13.33 7.78
C THR A 173 7.31 -13.35 6.63
N ASN A 174 6.10 -12.80 6.78
CA ASN A 174 5.11 -12.87 5.68
C ASN A 174 5.35 -11.82 4.60
N GLU A 175 6.05 -10.71 4.88
CA GLU A 175 6.49 -9.79 3.82
C GLU A 175 7.69 -10.39 3.08
N ALA A 176 8.55 -11.13 3.77
CA ALA A 176 9.60 -11.90 3.12
C ALA A 176 9.02 -13.00 2.21
N ILE A 177 8.02 -13.76 2.69
CA ILE A 177 7.28 -14.75 1.88
C ILE A 177 6.60 -14.06 0.70
N ARG A 178 5.80 -13.02 0.93
CA ARG A 178 5.13 -12.28 -0.17
C ARG A 178 6.12 -11.72 -1.21
N ARG A 179 7.29 -11.25 -0.79
CA ARG A 179 8.34 -10.78 -1.71
C ARG A 179 8.96 -11.94 -2.47
N HIS A 180 9.17 -13.07 -1.82
CA HIS A 180 9.65 -14.28 -2.45
C HIS A 180 8.63 -14.81 -3.47
N ASP A 181 7.35 -14.95 -3.11
CA ASP A 181 6.27 -15.36 -4.01
C ASP A 181 6.17 -14.45 -5.23
N LYS A 182 6.32 -13.13 -5.04
CA LYS A 182 6.36 -12.17 -6.16
C LYS A 182 7.58 -12.32 -7.05
N LEU A 183 8.74 -12.70 -6.50
CA LEU A 183 9.94 -12.95 -7.30
C LEU A 183 9.80 -14.25 -8.10
N GLU A 184 9.25 -15.30 -7.48
CA GLU A 184 8.93 -16.56 -8.15
C GLU A 184 7.92 -16.33 -9.29
N MET A 185 6.84 -15.58 -9.03
CA MET A 185 5.84 -15.20 -10.05
C MET A 185 6.48 -14.47 -11.25
N VAL A 186 7.42 -13.54 -11.00
CA VAL A 186 8.13 -12.83 -12.08
C VAL A 186 8.99 -13.81 -12.89
N GLY A 187 9.67 -14.75 -12.23
CA GLY A 187 10.45 -15.79 -12.89
C GLY A 187 9.58 -16.71 -13.75
N ALA A 188 8.50 -17.26 -13.17
CA ALA A 188 7.54 -18.11 -13.85
C ALA A 188 6.89 -17.40 -15.05
N THR A 189 6.49 -16.13 -14.87
CA THR A 189 5.92 -15.31 -15.96
C THR A 189 6.91 -15.12 -17.12
N ALA A 190 8.19 -14.86 -16.83
CA ALA A 190 9.19 -14.68 -17.89
C ALA A 190 9.45 -15.97 -18.69
N LEU A 191 9.48 -17.13 -18.01
CA LEU A 191 9.64 -18.43 -18.66
C LEU A 191 8.42 -18.78 -19.52
N PHE A 192 7.22 -18.59 -18.97
CA PHE A 192 5.95 -18.73 -19.69
C PHE A 192 5.92 -17.89 -20.96
N GLU A 193 6.21 -16.59 -20.86
CA GLU A 193 6.19 -15.69 -22.02
C GLU A 193 7.20 -16.12 -23.10
N ALA A 194 8.38 -16.60 -22.71
CA ALA A 194 9.40 -17.06 -23.64
C ALA A 194 8.97 -18.34 -24.37
N GLU A 195 8.33 -19.28 -23.68
CA GLU A 195 7.87 -20.54 -24.24
C GLU A 195 6.68 -20.34 -25.19
N VAL A 196 5.73 -19.49 -24.81
CA VAL A 196 4.62 -19.08 -25.70
C VAL A 196 5.14 -18.48 -27.00
N LEU A 197 6.19 -17.65 -26.96
CA LEU A 197 6.76 -17.07 -28.18
C LEU A 197 7.50 -18.10 -29.04
N LYS A 198 8.05 -19.14 -28.42
CA LYS A 198 8.69 -20.27 -29.11
C LYS A 198 7.65 -21.15 -29.81
N ASN A 199 6.55 -21.45 -29.13
CA ASN A 199 5.47 -22.32 -29.63
C ASN A 199 4.31 -21.52 -30.26
N PHE A 200 4.58 -20.28 -30.68
CA PHE A 200 3.55 -19.30 -31.04
C PHE A 200 2.56 -19.81 -32.10
N VAL A 201 3.05 -20.48 -33.14
CA VAL A 201 2.23 -21.01 -34.23
C VAL A 201 1.35 -22.18 -33.76
N GLU A 202 1.80 -22.96 -32.79
CA GLU A 202 1.02 -24.08 -32.25
C GLU A 202 -0.17 -23.56 -31.42
N ILE A 203 0.06 -22.51 -30.62
CA ILE A 203 -0.97 -21.91 -29.76
C ILE A 203 -1.98 -21.08 -30.57
N PHE A 204 -1.50 -20.25 -31.49
CA PHE A 204 -2.32 -19.25 -32.17
C PHE A 204 -2.67 -19.62 -33.62
N GLY A 205 -1.97 -20.58 -34.22
CA GLY A 205 -2.14 -20.95 -35.63
C GLY A 205 -1.63 -19.88 -36.60
N HIS A 206 -1.96 -20.08 -37.88
CA HIS A 206 -1.69 -19.14 -38.97
C HIS A 206 -2.95 -19.01 -39.84
N GLN A 207 -3.92 -18.23 -39.38
CA GLN A 207 -5.22 -18.11 -40.05
C GLN A 207 -5.60 -16.64 -40.24
N ALA A 208 -5.53 -16.16 -41.48
CA ALA A 208 -5.79 -14.76 -41.82
C ALA A 208 -7.19 -14.28 -41.40
N TYR A 209 -8.21 -15.15 -41.55
CA TYR A 209 -9.62 -14.89 -41.23
C TYR A 209 -9.96 -14.95 -39.73
N VAL A 210 -8.99 -15.21 -38.85
CA VAL A 210 -9.22 -15.15 -37.40
C VAL A 210 -9.04 -13.73 -36.91
N ASN A 211 -10.07 -13.20 -36.25
CA ASN A 211 -9.99 -11.93 -35.52
C ASN A 211 -9.45 -12.17 -34.11
N MET A 212 -8.15 -11.94 -33.93
CA MET A 212 -7.45 -12.16 -32.67
C MET A 212 -7.71 -11.00 -31.69
N THR A 213 -8.78 -11.10 -30.89
CA THR A 213 -9.14 -10.14 -29.83
C THR A 213 -8.32 -10.38 -28.55
N HIS A 214 -8.35 -9.41 -27.62
CA HIS A 214 -7.63 -9.57 -26.34
C HIS A 214 -8.18 -10.76 -25.53
N GLU A 215 -9.51 -10.92 -25.52
CA GLU A 215 -10.20 -12.01 -24.83
C GLU A 215 -9.82 -13.37 -25.43
N ASN A 216 -9.80 -13.48 -26.76
CA ASN A 216 -9.42 -14.73 -27.43
C ASN A 216 -7.95 -15.10 -27.15
N ILE A 217 -7.05 -14.11 -27.12
CA ILE A 217 -5.65 -14.33 -26.77
C ILE A 217 -5.53 -14.84 -25.33
N VAL A 218 -6.22 -14.19 -24.38
CA VAL A 218 -6.20 -14.60 -22.98
C VAL A 218 -6.74 -16.02 -22.83
N GLU A 219 -7.86 -16.35 -23.48
CA GLU A 219 -8.45 -17.68 -23.43
C GLU A 219 -7.50 -18.75 -23.98
N ARG A 220 -6.86 -18.50 -25.13
CA ARG A 220 -5.86 -19.42 -25.70
C ARG A 220 -4.64 -19.59 -24.81
N LEU A 221 -4.15 -18.51 -24.21
CA LEU A 221 -3.03 -18.57 -23.25
C LEU A 221 -3.43 -19.36 -22.00
N GLN A 222 -4.62 -19.14 -21.44
CA GLN A 222 -5.09 -19.85 -20.24
C GLN A 222 -5.29 -21.35 -20.46
N THR A 223 -5.55 -21.76 -21.70
CA THR A 223 -5.79 -23.16 -22.09
C THR A 223 -4.55 -23.83 -22.68
N SER A 224 -3.41 -23.13 -22.74
CA SER A 224 -2.18 -23.67 -23.33
C SER A 224 -1.39 -24.52 -22.35
N ASP A 225 -0.66 -25.50 -22.87
CA ASP A 225 0.22 -26.36 -22.08
C ASP A 225 1.34 -25.55 -21.41
N GLU A 226 1.80 -24.46 -22.05
CA GLU A 226 2.79 -23.56 -21.49
C GLU A 226 2.27 -22.88 -20.22
N TYR A 227 1.02 -22.42 -20.19
CA TYR A 227 0.47 -21.82 -18.98
C TYR A 227 0.31 -22.86 -17.86
N ALA A 228 -0.10 -24.08 -18.21
CA ALA A 228 -0.20 -25.18 -17.25
C ALA A 228 1.16 -25.63 -16.69
N ALA A 229 2.24 -25.50 -17.46
CA ALA A 229 3.59 -25.90 -17.06
C ALA A 229 4.27 -24.90 -16.10
N HIS A 230 3.80 -23.66 -16.04
CA HIS A 230 4.40 -22.59 -15.23
C HIS A 230 3.47 -22.12 -14.10
N ASP A 231 3.39 -22.92 -13.03
CA ASP A 231 2.58 -22.58 -11.85
C ASP A 231 3.01 -21.22 -11.25
N GLY A 232 2.02 -20.39 -10.94
CA GLY A 232 2.23 -19.02 -10.46
C GLY A 232 2.57 -17.97 -11.54
N ALA A 233 2.56 -18.29 -12.83
CA ALA A 233 2.70 -17.29 -13.90
C ALA A 233 1.44 -16.41 -14.07
N GLU A 234 1.62 -15.14 -14.45
CA GLU A 234 0.53 -14.22 -14.77
C GLU A 234 0.51 -13.84 -16.25
N ILE A 235 -0.69 -13.80 -16.86
CA ILE A 235 -0.88 -13.28 -18.21
C ILE A 235 -0.96 -11.74 -18.15
N THR A 236 0.13 -11.07 -18.52
CA THR A 236 0.20 -9.62 -18.46
C THR A 236 -0.47 -8.95 -19.68
N GLN A 237 -1.11 -7.80 -19.46
CA GLN A 237 -1.71 -7.00 -20.54
C GLN A 237 -0.67 -6.48 -21.55
N SER A 238 0.58 -6.30 -21.13
CA SER A 238 1.70 -6.00 -22.03
C SER A 238 2.02 -7.18 -22.95
N PHE A 239 1.97 -8.40 -22.43
CA PHE A 239 2.23 -9.59 -23.24
C PHE A 239 1.12 -9.88 -24.23
N VAL A 240 -0.15 -9.78 -23.82
CA VAL A 240 -1.30 -9.91 -24.72
C VAL A 240 -1.18 -8.95 -25.91
N ARG A 241 -0.76 -7.70 -25.66
CA ARG A 241 -0.51 -6.72 -26.73
C ARG A 241 0.64 -7.11 -27.66
N ARG A 242 1.73 -7.68 -27.12
CA ARG A 242 2.85 -8.20 -27.93
C ARG A 242 2.45 -9.38 -28.78
N VAL A 243 1.72 -10.34 -28.20
CA VAL A 243 1.15 -11.50 -28.91
C VAL A 243 0.24 -11.06 -30.04
N LYS A 244 -0.66 -10.09 -29.78
CA LYS A 244 -1.53 -9.54 -30.80
C LYS A 244 -0.74 -8.93 -31.96
N ALA A 245 0.24 -8.07 -31.66
CA ALA A 245 1.06 -7.44 -32.69
C ALA A 245 1.82 -8.47 -33.54
N ARG A 246 2.39 -9.50 -32.89
CA ARG A 246 3.08 -10.60 -33.58
C ARG A 246 2.14 -11.39 -34.48
N TYR A 247 0.92 -11.70 -34.01
CA TYR A 247 -0.08 -12.39 -34.80
C TYR A 247 -0.48 -11.57 -36.03
N ASP A 248 -0.77 -10.29 -35.84
CA ASP A 248 -1.16 -9.39 -36.93
C ASP A 248 -0.05 -9.19 -37.96
N GLU A 249 1.22 -9.22 -37.55
CA GLU A 249 2.37 -9.25 -38.46
C GLU A 249 2.49 -10.59 -39.21
N GLN A 250 2.30 -11.71 -38.51
CA GLN A 250 2.39 -13.06 -39.09
C GLN A 250 1.39 -13.26 -40.24
N VAL A 251 0.15 -12.77 -40.11
CA VAL A 251 -0.89 -12.93 -41.15
C VAL A 251 -1.00 -11.73 -42.10
N HIS A 252 -0.05 -10.78 -42.03
CA HIS A 252 -0.11 -9.53 -42.81
C HIS A 252 -0.16 -9.79 -44.32
N ASP A 253 0.77 -10.59 -44.83
CA ASP A 253 0.89 -10.83 -46.28
C ASP A 253 -0.30 -11.62 -46.85
N ASP A 254 -0.83 -12.57 -46.07
CA ASP A 254 -2.05 -13.31 -46.43
C ASP A 254 -3.25 -12.35 -46.53
N ARG A 255 -3.42 -11.47 -45.53
CA ARG A 255 -4.50 -10.48 -45.53
C ARG A 255 -4.38 -9.50 -46.70
N VAL A 256 -3.16 -9.05 -47.03
CA VAL A 256 -2.91 -8.23 -48.22
C VAL A 256 -3.28 -8.97 -49.50
N THR A 257 -2.91 -10.26 -49.61
CA THR A 257 -3.23 -11.09 -50.77
C THR A 257 -4.73 -11.28 -50.95
N ILE A 258 -5.45 -11.63 -49.88
CA ILE A 258 -6.91 -11.79 -49.89
C ILE A 258 -7.60 -10.50 -50.34
N ILE A 259 -7.20 -9.35 -49.80
CA ILE A 259 -7.81 -8.06 -50.17
C ILE A 259 -7.47 -7.70 -51.62
N TYR A 260 -6.24 -7.97 -52.07
CA TYR A 260 -5.84 -7.74 -53.45
C TYR A 260 -6.65 -8.60 -54.44
N ASP A 261 -6.82 -9.89 -54.16
CA ASP A 261 -7.56 -10.83 -55.00
C ASP A 261 -9.05 -10.46 -55.11
N LEU A 262 -9.62 -9.85 -54.07
CA LEU A 262 -10.95 -9.25 -54.13
C LEU A 262 -10.95 -7.96 -54.95
N ALA A 263 -9.94 -7.11 -54.79
CA ALA A 263 -9.88 -5.82 -55.46
C ALA A 263 -9.72 -5.94 -56.98
N VAL A 264 -8.94 -6.90 -57.48
CA VAL A 264 -8.73 -7.10 -58.93
C VAL A 264 -9.99 -7.55 -59.68
N GLN A 265 -11.05 -7.95 -58.97
CA GLN A 265 -12.34 -8.30 -59.58
C GLN A 265 -13.16 -7.06 -59.96
N GLU A 266 -12.93 -5.92 -59.30
CA GLU A 266 -13.76 -4.72 -59.43
C GLU A 266 -12.97 -3.46 -59.81
N TYR A 267 -11.65 -3.48 -59.61
CA TYR A 267 -10.79 -2.32 -59.77
C TYR A 267 -9.58 -2.62 -60.66
N GLU A 268 -9.07 -1.56 -61.28
CA GLU A 268 -7.86 -1.52 -62.09
C GLU A 268 -6.85 -0.53 -61.48
N LYS A 269 -5.62 -0.54 -61.99
CA LYS A 269 -4.53 0.33 -61.54
C LYS A 269 -4.90 1.81 -61.47
N ASN A 270 -5.77 2.27 -62.38
CA ASN A 270 -6.10 3.69 -62.53
C ASN A 270 -7.26 4.15 -61.63
N ASN A 271 -8.02 3.24 -61.01
CA ASN A 271 -9.20 3.57 -60.21
C ASN A 271 -9.19 2.98 -58.79
N ILE A 272 -8.21 2.13 -58.45
CA ILE A 272 -8.04 1.65 -57.08
C ILE A 272 -7.61 2.80 -56.16
N SER A 273 -8.31 2.93 -55.03
CA SER A 273 -8.03 3.95 -54.02
C SER A 273 -8.07 3.37 -52.62
N LYS A 274 -7.55 4.10 -51.64
CA LYS A 274 -7.69 3.74 -50.22
C LYS A 274 -9.14 3.51 -49.82
N TYR A 275 -10.05 4.34 -50.30
CA TYR A 275 -11.48 4.23 -50.00
C TYR A 275 -12.09 2.94 -50.57
N ALA A 276 -11.69 2.55 -51.79
CA ALA A 276 -12.12 1.30 -52.40
C ALA A 276 -11.68 0.08 -51.57
N VAL A 277 -10.42 0.04 -51.14
CA VAL A 277 -9.89 -1.04 -50.28
C VAL A 277 -10.66 -1.14 -48.95
N GLU A 278 -10.97 -0.01 -48.32
CA GLU A 278 -11.74 0.02 -47.08
C GLU A 278 -13.19 -0.46 -47.25
N ASN A 279 -13.83 -0.11 -48.37
CA ASN A 279 -15.20 -0.53 -48.66
C ASN A 279 -15.26 -2.02 -48.99
N LEU A 280 -14.35 -2.53 -49.82
CA LEU A 280 -14.23 -3.97 -50.09
C LEU A 280 -14.10 -4.77 -48.80
N ALA A 281 -13.27 -4.31 -47.87
CA ALA A 281 -13.10 -4.98 -46.59
C ALA A 281 -14.39 -4.98 -45.75
N LYS A 282 -15.21 -3.93 -45.82
CA LYS A 282 -16.52 -3.88 -45.13
C LYS A 282 -17.55 -4.80 -45.80
N GLU A 283 -17.67 -4.73 -47.12
CA GLU A 283 -18.62 -5.51 -47.91
C GLU A 283 -18.38 -7.01 -47.75
N ASN A 284 -17.11 -7.41 -47.71
CA ASN A 284 -16.69 -8.79 -47.48
C ASN A 284 -16.58 -9.16 -45.99
N LYS A 285 -16.99 -8.29 -45.06
CA LYS A 285 -16.96 -8.50 -43.60
C LYS A 285 -15.56 -8.79 -43.01
N ILE A 286 -14.49 -8.42 -43.71
CA ILE A 286 -13.08 -8.58 -43.30
C ILE A 286 -12.42 -7.28 -42.83
N HIS A 287 -13.20 -6.24 -42.54
CA HIS A 287 -12.70 -4.93 -42.08
C HIS A 287 -11.79 -4.98 -40.84
N TYR A 288 -11.86 -6.05 -40.03
CA TYR A 288 -10.96 -6.28 -38.91
C TYR A 288 -9.50 -6.56 -39.33
N PHE A 289 -9.26 -6.95 -40.59
CA PHE A 289 -7.90 -7.03 -41.16
C PHE A 289 -7.17 -5.69 -41.03
N LEU A 290 -7.92 -4.58 -41.11
CA LEU A 290 -7.38 -3.23 -41.12
C LEU A 290 -7.16 -2.64 -39.71
N TYR A 291 -7.60 -3.30 -38.63
CA TYR A 291 -7.59 -2.70 -37.29
C TYR A 291 -6.19 -2.40 -36.76
N ALA A 292 -5.21 -3.26 -37.04
CA ALA A 292 -3.85 -3.13 -36.51
C ALA A 292 -2.99 -2.14 -37.32
N ASN A 293 -3.03 -2.24 -38.64
CA ASN A 293 -2.11 -1.53 -39.54
C ASN A 293 -2.78 -1.11 -40.85
N LYS A 294 -3.93 -0.42 -40.74
CA LYS A 294 -4.73 0.07 -41.88
C LYS A 294 -3.90 0.68 -43.00
N GLU A 295 -3.08 1.68 -42.69
CA GLU A 295 -2.29 2.40 -43.69
C GLU A 295 -1.29 1.48 -44.42
N LYS A 296 -0.65 0.57 -43.69
CA LYS A 296 0.33 -0.37 -44.25
C LYS A 296 -0.34 -1.36 -45.19
N ILE A 297 -1.43 -2.00 -44.76
CA ILE A 297 -2.17 -2.96 -45.58
C ILE A 297 -2.70 -2.29 -46.85
N VAL A 298 -3.34 -1.12 -46.71
CA VAL A 298 -3.85 -0.38 -47.88
C VAL A 298 -2.72 -0.04 -48.85
N LYS A 299 -1.60 0.48 -48.35
CA LYS A 299 -0.44 0.81 -49.17
C LYS A 299 0.10 -0.42 -49.91
N ASP A 300 0.22 -1.55 -49.22
CA ASP A 300 0.77 -2.78 -49.80
C ASP A 300 -0.19 -3.38 -50.85
N VAL A 301 -1.51 -3.33 -50.62
CA VAL A 301 -2.52 -3.72 -51.62
C VAL A 301 -2.43 -2.84 -52.87
N VAL A 302 -2.44 -1.52 -52.72
CA VAL A 302 -2.36 -0.58 -53.85
C VAL A 302 -1.04 -0.75 -54.61
N LYS A 303 0.06 -1.02 -53.90
CA LYS A 303 1.36 -1.29 -54.53
C LYS A 303 1.35 -2.53 -55.42
N ARG A 304 0.53 -3.55 -55.12
CA ARG A 304 0.40 -4.75 -55.98
C ARG A 304 -0.31 -4.49 -57.32
N PHE A 305 -0.95 -3.33 -57.49
CA PHE A 305 -1.49 -2.89 -58.78
C PHE A 305 -0.46 -2.15 -59.65
N GLN A 306 0.72 -1.81 -59.13
CA GLN A 306 1.75 -1.04 -59.83
C GLN A 306 2.60 -1.90 -60.74
#